data_AF-A0A0R1QR11-F1
#
_entry.id   AF-A0A0R1QR11-F1
#
_cell.length_a   1.000
_cell.length_b   1.000
_cell.length_c   1.000
_cell.angle_alpha   90.00
_cell.angle_beta   90.00
_cell.angle_gamma   90.00
#
_symmetry.space_group_name_H-M   'P 1'
#
loop_
_entity.id
_entity.type
_entity.pdbx_description
1 polymer ?
#
loop_
_entity_poly.entity_id
_entity_poly.type
_entity_poly.pdbx_seq_one_letter_code
_entity_poly.pdbx_strand_id
1 'polypeptide(L)' 'MAKYPYTVEDNLRAVNELRALSGDQPLSMERYLQNHENMKKGIYPWSDPAPKDFFQRLHNACKQGKAAFVKAMQKP' A
#
# COMPACT_ATOMS: atom_id res chain seq x y z
N MET A 1 -19.95 10.17 12.77
CA MET A 1 -18.77 9.33 12.44
C MET A 1 -19.22 8.31 11.40
N ALA A 2 -18.77 8.42 10.16
CA ALA A 2 -19.24 7.54 9.08
C ALA A 2 -18.76 6.10 9.33
N LYS A 3 -19.68 5.23 9.77
CA LYS A 3 -19.51 3.77 9.84
C LYS A 3 -19.92 3.19 8.49
N TYR A 4 -19.05 3.26 7.50
CA TYR A 4 -19.13 2.35 6.36
C TYR A 4 -17.94 1.40 6.50
N PRO A 5 -18.15 0.08 6.68
CA PRO A 5 -17.04 -0.84 6.60
C PRO A 5 -16.52 -0.77 5.16
N TYR A 6 -15.32 -0.20 4.98
CA TYR A 6 -14.67 -0.17 3.67
C TYR A 6 -14.62 -1.59 3.12
N THR A 7 -15.17 -1.78 1.93
CA THR A 7 -15.12 -3.08 1.25
C THR A 7 -13.67 -3.40 0.86
N VAL A 8 -13.40 -4.65 0.53
CA VAL A 8 -12.11 -5.06 -0.06
C VAL A 8 -11.79 -4.21 -1.30
N GLU A 9 -12.81 -3.89 -2.09
CA GLU A 9 -12.70 -3.04 -3.29
C GLU A 9 -12.35 -1.59 -2.95
N ASP A 10 -12.97 -1.02 -1.90
CA ASP A 10 -12.66 0.35 -1.46
C ASP A 10 -11.22 0.44 -0.95
N ASN A 11 -10.76 -0.55 -0.20
CA ASN A 11 -9.38 -0.59 0.28
C ASN A 11 -8.39 -0.78 -0.86
N LEU A 12 -8.70 -1.64 -1.83
CA LEU A 12 -7.87 -1.79 -3.03
C LEU A 12 -7.81 -0.48 -3.83
N ARG A 13 -8.94 0.22 -3.98
CA ARG A 13 -9.01 1.52 -4.66
C ARG A 13 -8.10 2.54 -3.97
N ALA A 14 -8.21 2.68 -2.66
CA ALA A 14 -7.37 3.60 -1.89
C ALA A 14 -5.87 3.26 -2.01
N VAL A 15 -5.50 1.97 -1.97
CA VAL A 15 -4.12 1.54 -2.20
C VAL A 15 -3.65 1.88 -3.61
N ASN A 16 -4.49 1.68 -4.63
CA ASN A 16 -4.15 1.99 -6.01
C ASN A 16 -4.06 3.49 -6.29
N GLU A 17 -4.84 4.32 -5.61
CA GLU A 17 -4.69 5.79 -5.65
C GLU A 17 -3.32 6.21 -5.10
N LEU A 18 -2.90 5.65 -3.96
CA LEU A 18 -1.57 5.93 -3.40
C LEU A 18 -0.44 5.44 -4.31
N ARG A 19 -0.60 4.26 -4.93
CA ARG A 19 0.35 3.72 -5.90
C ARG A 19 0.44 4.61 -7.14
N ALA A 20 -0.69 5.11 -7.64
CA ALA A 20 -0.72 6.01 -8.78
C ALA A 20 0.00 7.34 -8.47
N LEU A 21 -0.21 7.91 -7.27
CA LEU A 21 0.50 9.12 -6.83
C LEU A 21 2.01 8.89 -6.80
N SER A 22 2.49 7.76 -6.27
CA SER A 22 3.93 7.42 -6.29
C SER A 22 4.42 6.87 -7.64
N GLY A 23 3.59 6.88 -8.69
CA GLY A 23 3.88 6.39 -10.04
C GLY A 23 4.20 4.90 -10.12
N ASP A 24 3.67 4.10 -9.18
CA ASP A 24 3.67 2.64 -9.23
C ASP A 24 2.46 2.12 -10.00
N GLN A 25 2.63 0.95 -10.63
CA GLN A 25 1.53 0.26 -11.31
C GLN A 25 0.44 -0.18 -10.32
N PRO A 26 -0.85 -0.18 -10.70
CA PRO A 26 -1.92 -0.61 -9.83
C PRO A 26 -1.76 -2.08 -9.43
N LEU A 27 -2.24 -2.41 -8.24
CA LEU A 27 -2.33 -3.76 -7.73
C LEU A 27 -3.61 -4.43 -8.26
N SER A 28 -3.52 -5.69 -8.67
CA SER A 28 -4.71 -6.50 -8.97
C SER A 28 -5.43 -6.92 -7.69
N MET A 29 -6.72 -7.26 -7.81
CA MET A 29 -7.51 -7.81 -6.70
C MET A 29 -6.89 -9.10 -6.15
N GLU A 30 -6.48 -10.01 -7.04
CA GLU A 30 -5.81 -11.25 -6.66
C GLU A 30 -4.56 -10.98 -5.81
N ARG A 31 -3.71 -10.06 -6.26
CA ARG A 31 -2.48 -9.73 -5.54
C ARG A 31 -2.76 -9.02 -4.21
N TYR A 32 -3.79 -8.17 -4.16
CA TYR A 32 -4.24 -7.54 -2.93
C TYR A 32 -4.68 -8.56 -1.89
N LEU A 33 -5.49 -9.54 -2.29
CA LEU A 33 -5.94 -10.62 -1.42
C LEU A 33 -4.77 -11.51 -0.99
N GLN A 34 -3.84 -11.83 -1.89
CA GLN A 34 -2.62 -12.57 -1.56
C GLN A 34 -1.78 -11.84 -0.49
N ASN A 35 -1.59 -10.53 -0.65
CA ASN A 35 -0.89 -9.71 0.34
C ASN A 35 -1.60 -9.74 1.70
N HIS A 36 -2.94 -9.68 1.71
CA HIS A 36 -3.74 -9.74 2.94
C HIS A 36 -3.62 -11.11 3.64
N GLU A 37 -3.67 -12.21 2.90
CA GLU A 37 -3.45 -13.55 3.44
C GLU A 37 -2.02 -13.76 3.94
N ASN A 38 -1.04 -13.21 3.24
CA ASN A 38 0.36 -13.22 3.68
C ASN A 38 0.53 -12.46 5.00
N MET A 39 -0.12 -11.30 5.16
CA MET A 39 -0.07 -10.53 6.41
C MET A 39 -0.62 -11.31 7.60
N LYS A 40 -1.72 -12.07 7.42
CA LYS A 40 -2.25 -12.96 8.48
C LYS A 40 -1.24 -14.04 8.91
N LYS A 41 -0.32 -14.41 8.03
CA LYS A 41 0.77 -15.38 8.27
C LYS A 41 2.07 -14.72 8.73
N GLY A 42 2.08 -13.41 8.97
CA GLY A 42 3.29 -12.66 9.34
C GLY A 42 4.25 -12.38 8.18
N ILE A 43 3.83 -12.61 6.94
CA ILE A 43 4.58 -12.30 5.73
C ILE A 43 4.12 -10.95 5.22
N TYR A 44 4.96 -9.92 5.36
CA TYR A 44 4.55 -8.56 5.06
C TYR A 44 4.83 -8.16 3.61
N PRO A 45 3.99 -7.31 2.99
CA PRO A 45 4.21 -6.85 1.62
C PRO A 45 5.52 -6.07 1.40
N TRP A 46 6.07 -5.44 2.45
CA TRP A 46 7.37 -4.77 2.41
C TRP A 46 8.58 -5.72 2.57
N SER A 47 8.33 -7.00 2.84
CA SER A 47 9.34 -8.08 2.88
C SER A 47 9.28 -9.02 1.66
N ASP A 48 8.29 -8.87 0.78
CA ASP A 48 8.09 -9.67 -0.42
C ASP A 48 9.01 -9.19 -1.57
N PRO A 49 9.60 -10.07 -2.40
CA PRO A 49 10.43 -9.68 -3.55
C PRO A 49 9.71 -8.84 -4.63
N ALA A 50 8.38 -8.91 -4.77
CA ALA A 50 7.63 -8.04 -5.70
C ALA A 50 6.16 -7.94 -5.31
N PRO A 51 5.55 -6.75 -5.09
CA PRO A 51 6.03 -5.39 -5.33
C PRO A 51 6.56 -4.74 -4.04
N LYS A 52 7.82 -5.01 -3.70
CA LYS A 52 8.47 -4.54 -2.47
C LYS A 52 8.50 -3.02 -2.33
N ASP A 53 8.78 -2.34 -3.44
CA ASP A 53 9.28 -0.97 -3.40
C ASP A 53 8.24 0.03 -2.92
N PHE A 54 6.98 -0.11 -3.36
CA PHE A 54 5.90 0.75 -2.91
C PHE A 54 5.64 0.59 -1.41
N PHE A 55 5.41 -0.65 -0.95
CA PHE A 55 5.06 -0.91 0.45
C PHE A 55 6.23 -0.62 1.40
N GLN A 56 7.47 -0.82 0.94
CA GLN A 56 8.65 -0.45 1.72
C GLN A 56 8.83 1.08 1.80
N ARG A 57 8.64 1.82 0.69
CA ARG A 57 8.63 3.30 0.73
C ARG A 57 7.54 3.83 1.66
N LEU A 58 6.33 3.29 1.53
CA LEU A 58 5.19 3.65 2.37
C LEU A 58 5.47 3.39 3.86
N HIS A 59 6.01 2.21 4.19
CA HIS A 59 6.38 1.86 5.56
C HIS A 59 7.44 2.80 6.15
N ASN A 60 8.48 3.09 5.39
CA ASN A 60 9.54 4.01 5.80
C ASN A 60 9.02 5.43 6.00
N ALA A 61 8.15 5.91 5.09
CA ALA A 61 7.47 7.18 5.21
C ALA A 61 6.61 7.28 6.47
N CYS A 62 5.82 6.25 6.78
CA CYS A 62 5.00 6.21 7.99
C CYS A 62 5.85 6.32 9.27
N LYS A 63 7.07 5.77 9.28
CA LYS A 63 8.00 5.88 10.42
C LYS A 63 8.64 7.26 10.55
N GLN A 64 8.86 7.96 9.45
CA GLN A 64 9.57 9.25 9.40
C GLN A 64 8.62 10.46 9.52
N GLY A 65 7.31 10.23 9.45
CA GLY A 65 6.29 11.26 9.63
C GLY A 65 5.75 11.85 8.32
N LYS A 66 4.79 12.77 8.45
CA LYS A 66 3.97 13.28 7.34
C LYS A 66 4.77 13.83 6.15
N ALA A 67 5.87 14.52 6.39
CA ALA A 67 6.70 15.10 5.33
C ALA A 67 7.37 14.03 4.45
N ALA A 68 7.86 12.95 5.06
CA ALA A 68 8.45 11.83 4.34
C ALA A 68 7.41 11.05 3.53
N PHE A 69 6.17 10.97 4.03
CA PHE A 69 5.04 10.41 3.31
C PHE A 69 4.71 11.19 2.03
N VAL A 70 4.58 12.51 2.13
CA VAL A 70 4.32 13.36 0.95
C VAL A 70 5.43 13.21 -0.10
N LYS A 71 6.69 13.21 0.34
CA LYS A 71 7.84 13.03 -0.56
C LYS A 71 7.86 11.65 -1.22
N ALA A 72 7.51 10.58 -0.49
CA ALA A 72 7.43 9.23 -1.05
C ALA A 72 6.34 9.09 -2.11
N MET A 73 5.28 9.90 -2.02
CA MET A 73 4.17 9.95 -2.98
C MET A 73 4.45 10.87 -4.18
N GLN A 74 5.59 11.54 -4.26
CA GLN A 74 5.87 12.46 -5.37
C GLN A 74 6.65 11.82 -6.52
N LYS A 75 7.34 10.69 -6.28
CA LYS A 75 8.36 10.06 -7.16
C LYS A 75 9.45 11.09 -7.61
N PRO A 76 10.73 10.72 -7.71
CA PRO A 76 11.70 11.59 -8.39
C PRO A 76 11.35 11.77 -9.87
#